data_AF-A0A496V2Q1-F1
#
_entry.id   AF-A0A496V2Q1-F1
#
_cell.length_a   1.000
_cell.length_b   1.000
_cell.length_c   1.000
_cell.angle_alpha   90.00
_cell.angle_beta   90.00
_cell.angle_gamma   90.00
#
_symmetry.space_group_name_H-M   'P 1'
#
loop_
_entity.id
_entity.type
_entity.pdbx_description
1 polymer ?
#
loop_
_entity_poly.entity_id
_entity_poly.type
_entity_poly.pdbx_seq_one_letter_code
_entity_poly.pdbx_strand_id
1 'polypeptide(L)'
;MAFTSELSSALAFGKIWLAATDKRISGVKHILFILDCCYSGRALFRLVGNKKVFILTATNAVKKAEAPVGASYTAFTGEFVSLLSHGINNGRETLALGEIYAHLKTRLVANNFPEPQAIYSPSIDTLDIGYNLIGQSVISLPNNQPEISTLMIFLHRLMKYQCVI
;
A
#
# COMPACT_ATOMS: atom_id res chain seq x y z
N MET A 1 16.62 -17.81 33.84
CA MET A 1 16.02 -16.54 33.37
C MET A 1 16.13 -16.54 31.85
N ALA A 2 15.16 -17.16 31.18
CA ALA A 2 15.20 -17.34 29.72
C ALA A 2 14.42 -16.20 29.07
N PHE A 3 15.14 -15.24 28.49
CA PHE A 3 14.56 -14.24 27.61
C PHE A 3 14.45 -14.89 26.23
N THR A 4 13.32 -15.54 25.95
CA THR A 4 13.02 -16.04 24.62
C THR A 4 12.78 -14.84 23.72
N SER A 5 13.78 -14.47 22.93
CA SER A 5 13.59 -13.62 21.76
C SER A 5 12.65 -14.34 20.81
N GLU A 6 11.36 -13.98 20.84
CA GLU A 6 10.47 -14.26 19.72
C GLU A 6 11.09 -13.61 18.48
N LEU A 7 11.76 -14.43 17.68
CA LEU A 7 12.14 -14.10 16.32
C LEU A 7 10.85 -13.68 15.60
N SER A 8 10.67 -12.37 15.44
CA SER A 8 9.66 -11.77 14.56
C SER A 8 9.81 -12.41 13.18
N SER A 9 8.97 -13.40 12.88
CA SER A 9 9.10 -14.15 11.63
C SER A 9 8.72 -13.22 10.49
N ALA A 10 9.70 -12.83 9.68
CA ALA A 10 9.46 -12.07 8.46
C ALA A 10 8.34 -12.75 7.64
N LEU A 11 7.39 -11.97 7.14
CA LEU A 11 6.33 -12.50 6.29
C LEU A 11 6.95 -12.88 4.94
N ALA A 12 7.08 -14.17 4.68
CA ALA A 12 7.50 -14.64 3.35
C ALA A 12 6.51 -14.13 2.29
N PHE A 13 7.01 -13.52 1.21
CA PHE A 13 6.16 -13.01 0.12
C PHE A 13 5.24 -14.08 -0.49
N GLY A 14 5.61 -15.36 -0.40
CA GLY A 14 4.75 -16.47 -0.79
C GLY A 14 3.41 -16.53 -0.04
N LYS A 15 3.33 -16.00 1.19
CA LYS A 15 2.09 -15.91 1.96
C LYS A 15 1.07 -14.94 1.35
N ILE A 16 1.51 -13.97 0.56
CA ILE A 16 0.62 -13.03 -0.15
C ILE A 16 -0.20 -13.77 -1.20
N TRP A 17 0.44 -14.67 -1.96
CA TRP A 17 -0.26 -15.53 -2.91
C TRP A 17 -1.29 -16.44 -2.23
N LEU A 18 -0.91 -17.04 -1.11
CA LEU A 18 -1.82 -17.89 -0.33
C LEU A 18 -3.03 -17.10 0.16
N ALA A 19 -2.82 -15.86 0.64
CA ALA A 19 -3.92 -14.98 1.02
C ALA A 19 -4.82 -14.65 -0.17
N ALA A 20 -4.24 -14.29 -1.32
CA ALA A 20 -5.00 -13.92 -2.52
C ALA A 20 -5.81 -15.07 -3.15
N THR A 21 -5.46 -16.31 -2.84
CA THR A 21 -6.10 -17.53 -3.38
C THR A 21 -6.88 -18.32 -2.33
N ASP A 22 -7.02 -17.77 -1.12
CA ASP A 22 -7.74 -18.44 -0.05
C ASP A 22 -9.22 -18.59 -0.40
N LYS A 23 -9.74 -19.81 -0.31
CA LYS A 23 -11.15 -20.11 -0.64
C LYS A 23 -12.13 -19.37 0.26
N ARG A 24 -11.73 -19.01 1.48
CA ARG A 24 -12.56 -18.25 2.44
C ARG A 24 -12.88 -16.85 1.97
N ILE A 25 -12.03 -16.29 1.10
CA ILE A 25 -12.24 -14.97 0.48
C ILE A 25 -12.76 -15.07 -0.96
N SER A 26 -13.29 -16.23 -1.37
CA SER A 26 -13.81 -16.45 -2.73
C SER A 26 -14.86 -15.42 -3.16
N GLY A 27 -15.68 -14.94 -2.23
CA GLY A 27 -16.68 -13.87 -2.43
C GLY A 27 -16.10 -12.46 -2.54
N VAL A 28 -14.81 -12.26 -2.24
CA VAL A 28 -14.15 -10.96 -2.39
C VAL A 28 -13.96 -10.64 -3.87
N LYS A 29 -14.38 -9.43 -4.27
CA LYS A 29 -14.28 -8.93 -5.64
C LYS A 29 -12.91 -8.37 -5.95
N HIS A 30 -12.33 -7.62 -5.01
CA HIS A 30 -11.03 -6.95 -5.16
C HIS A 30 -10.19 -7.09 -3.90
N ILE A 31 -8.89 -7.30 -4.07
CA ILE A 31 -7.91 -7.42 -3.00
C ILE A 31 -6.80 -6.42 -3.29
N LEU A 32 -6.54 -5.54 -2.33
CA LEU A 32 -5.51 -4.52 -2.41
C LEU A 32 -4.34 -4.88 -1.49
N PHE A 33 -3.16 -5.07 -2.05
CA PHE A 33 -1.90 -5.21 -1.30
C PHE A 33 -1.06 -3.95 -1.46
N ILE A 34 -0.65 -3.36 -0.33
CA ILE A 34 0.27 -2.22 -0.29
C ILE A 34 1.47 -2.67 0.54
N LEU A 35 2.63 -2.77 -0.09
CA LEU A 35 3.83 -3.34 0.52
C LEU A 35 4.94 -2.31 0.64
N ASP A 36 5.08 -1.76 1.84
CA ASP A 36 6.23 -0.93 2.19
C ASP A 36 7.28 -1.73 2.96
N CYS A 37 8.22 -2.29 2.20
CA CYS A 37 9.40 -2.94 2.74
C CYS A 37 10.49 -3.02 1.66
N CYS A 38 11.72 -3.25 2.09
CA CYS A 38 12.84 -3.46 1.18
C CYS A 38 12.54 -4.62 0.21
N TYR A 39 12.84 -4.40 -1.07
CA TYR A 39 12.70 -5.41 -2.11
C TYR A 39 11.26 -5.92 -2.33
N SER A 40 10.27 -5.11 -1.94
CA SER A 40 8.84 -5.45 -2.02
C SER A 40 8.40 -5.88 -3.42
N GLY A 41 9.04 -5.39 -4.48
CA GLY A 41 8.85 -5.83 -5.86
C GLY A 41 9.03 -7.34 -6.10
N ARG A 42 9.69 -8.09 -5.19
CA ARG A 42 9.76 -9.56 -5.26
C ARG A 42 8.40 -10.24 -5.10
N ALA A 43 7.41 -9.58 -4.49
CA ALA A 43 6.06 -10.12 -4.32
C ALA A 43 5.23 -10.14 -5.62
N LEU A 44 5.60 -9.29 -6.60
CA LEU A 44 4.82 -9.02 -7.80
C LEU A 44 4.60 -10.26 -8.69
N PHE A 45 5.68 -11.02 -8.95
CA PHE A 45 5.69 -12.10 -9.94
C PHE A 45 4.56 -13.13 -9.72
N ARG A 46 4.23 -13.43 -8.46
CA ARG A 46 3.23 -14.46 -8.16
C ARG A 46 1.79 -14.00 -8.41
N LEU A 47 1.53 -12.70 -8.50
CA LEU A 47 0.18 -12.15 -8.61
C LEU A 47 -0.16 -11.66 -10.03
N VAL A 48 0.79 -11.78 -10.97
CA VAL A 48 0.57 -11.49 -12.39
C VAL A 48 -0.65 -12.27 -12.90
N GLY A 49 -1.55 -11.57 -13.59
CA GLY A 49 -2.75 -12.18 -14.19
C GLY A 49 -3.91 -12.41 -13.23
N ASN A 50 -3.76 -12.15 -11.93
CA ASN A 50 -4.88 -12.21 -11.00
C ASN A 50 -5.79 -10.97 -11.16
N LYS A 51 -6.94 -11.16 -11.81
CA LYS A 51 -7.92 -10.10 -12.10
C LYS A 51 -8.61 -9.48 -10.89
N LYS A 52 -8.42 -10.03 -9.69
CA LYS A 52 -8.97 -9.50 -8.44
C LYS A 52 -7.94 -8.71 -7.64
N VAL A 53 -6.66 -8.82 -7.97
CA VAL A 53 -5.58 -8.27 -7.14
C VAL A 53 -5.04 -6.98 -7.76
N PHE A 54 -4.96 -5.95 -6.92
CA PHE A 54 -4.04 -4.84 -7.11
C PHE A 54 -2.95 -4.97 -6.07
N ILE A 55 -1.70 -4.98 -6.53
CA ILE A 55 -0.53 -4.93 -5.64
C ILE A 55 0.28 -3.70 -5.99
N LEU A 56 0.63 -2.93 -4.97
CA LEU A 56 1.52 -1.78 -5.02
C LEU A 56 2.67 -2.01 -4.03
N THR A 57 3.88 -1.73 -4.48
CA THR A 57 5.11 -1.99 -3.76
C THR A 57 5.93 -0.71 -3.70
N ALA A 58 6.55 -0.45 -2.55
CA ALA A 58 7.38 0.73 -2.34
C ALA A 58 8.64 0.75 -3.21
N THR A 59 9.13 -0.43 -3.61
CA THR A 59 10.37 -0.56 -4.37
C THR A 59 10.31 -1.70 -5.37
N ASN A 60 11.24 -1.71 -6.31
CA ASN A 60 11.51 -2.89 -7.12
C ASN A 60 12.18 -4.04 -6.32
N ALA A 61 12.46 -5.16 -6.98
CA ALA A 61 13.00 -6.38 -6.38
C ALA A 61 14.44 -6.28 -5.83
N VAL A 62 15.18 -5.21 -6.16
CA VAL A 62 16.61 -5.04 -5.84
C VAL A 62 16.92 -3.78 -5.03
N LYS A 63 15.96 -2.86 -4.89
CA LYS A 63 16.13 -1.61 -4.13
C LYS A 63 15.60 -1.76 -2.69
N LYS A 64 16.23 -1.04 -1.77
CA LYS A 64 15.77 -0.90 -0.38
C LYS A 64 14.73 0.22 -0.31
N ALA A 65 13.76 0.06 0.60
CA ALA A 65 12.82 1.13 0.90
C ALA A 65 13.56 2.20 1.70
N GLU A 66 13.29 3.48 1.40
CA GLU A 66 13.99 4.59 2.01
C GLU A 66 13.19 5.17 3.16
N ALA A 67 13.86 5.37 4.30
CA ALA A 67 13.33 6.07 5.46
C ALA A 67 14.20 7.30 5.74
N PRO A 68 13.78 8.49 5.28
CA PRO A 68 14.56 9.72 5.48
C PRO A 68 14.79 9.99 6.96
N VAL A 69 15.97 10.52 7.30
CA VAL A 69 16.33 10.85 8.69
C VAL A 69 15.37 11.91 9.23
N GLY A 70 14.79 11.64 10.40
CA GLY A 70 13.85 12.55 11.06
C GLY A 70 12.42 12.53 10.49
N ALA A 71 12.15 11.74 9.44
CA ALA A 71 10.79 11.57 8.94
C ALA A 71 9.97 10.65 9.85
N SER A 72 8.66 10.93 9.95
CA SER A 72 7.71 10.09 10.69
C SER A 72 7.42 8.76 9.99
N TYR A 73 7.60 8.72 8.67
CA TYR A 73 7.33 7.57 7.82
C TYR A 73 8.48 7.34 6.85
N THR A 74 8.54 6.14 6.27
CA THR A 74 9.29 5.88 5.03
C THR A 74 8.85 6.84 3.92
N ALA A 75 9.68 7.05 2.91
CA ALA A 75 9.35 7.91 1.77
C ALA A 75 8.03 7.49 1.09
N PHE A 76 7.86 6.19 0.84
CA PHE A 76 6.64 5.65 0.24
C PHE A 76 5.40 5.87 1.12
N THR A 77 5.44 5.44 2.39
CA THR A 77 4.28 5.63 3.29
C THR A 77 3.98 7.10 3.52
N GLY A 78 5.00 7.95 3.63
CA GLY A 78 4.85 9.40 3.78
C GLY A 78 4.08 10.03 2.61
N GLU A 79 4.49 9.74 1.37
CA GLU A 79 3.77 10.23 0.18
C GLU A 79 2.36 9.62 0.06
N PHE A 80 2.17 8.34 0.45
CA PHE A 80 0.84 7.71 0.42
C PHE A 80 -0.12 8.30 1.44
N VAL A 81 0.32 8.50 2.68
CA VAL A 81 -0.47 9.18 3.72
C VAL A 81 -0.76 10.62 3.31
N SER A 82 0.22 11.32 2.74
CA SER A 82 0.03 12.69 2.24
C SER A 82 -1.04 12.75 1.15
N LEU A 83 -0.99 11.85 0.17
CA LEU A 83 -1.98 11.74 -0.89
C LEU A 83 -3.39 11.48 -0.33
N LEU A 84 -3.54 10.56 0.61
CA LEU A 84 -4.85 10.27 1.20
C LEU A 84 -5.37 11.41 2.07
N SER A 85 -4.49 12.23 2.65
CA SER A 85 -4.87 13.32 3.57
C SER A 85 -5.16 14.63 2.83
N HIS A 86 -4.48 14.90 1.73
CA HIS A 86 -4.53 16.18 1.00
C HIS A 86 -5.10 16.07 -0.41
N GLY A 87 -5.31 14.83 -0.89
CA GLY A 87 -5.84 14.57 -2.21
C GLY A 87 -4.88 14.92 -3.36
N ILE A 88 -5.42 14.83 -4.57
CA ILE A 88 -4.79 15.24 -5.82
C ILE A 88 -5.46 16.54 -6.29
N ASN A 89 -4.70 17.63 -6.33
CA ASN A 89 -5.16 18.91 -6.87
C ASN A 89 -5.62 18.76 -8.33
N ASN A 90 -6.74 19.39 -8.67
CA ASN A 90 -7.38 19.29 -9.99
C ASN A 90 -7.73 17.83 -10.39
N GLY A 91 -7.81 16.91 -9.43
CA GLY A 91 -8.25 15.54 -9.63
C GLY A 91 -9.77 15.40 -9.63
N ARG A 92 -10.24 14.16 -9.84
CA ARG A 92 -11.65 13.78 -9.69
C ARG A 92 -12.11 13.88 -8.23
N GLU A 93 -13.42 13.81 -7.99
CA GLU A 93 -14.00 13.77 -6.62
C GLU A 93 -13.62 12.50 -5.85
N THR A 94 -13.30 11.42 -6.57
CA THR A 94 -12.88 10.12 -6.04
C THR A 94 -11.48 9.77 -6.50
N LEU A 95 -10.80 8.91 -5.74
CA LEU A 95 -9.45 8.44 -6.04
C LEU A 95 -9.49 7.02 -6.59
N ALA A 96 -9.13 6.88 -7.87
CA ALA A 96 -8.93 5.57 -8.50
C ALA A 96 -7.54 5.00 -8.18
N LEU A 97 -7.43 3.67 -8.14
CA LEU A 97 -6.16 2.98 -7.87
C LEU A 97 -5.05 3.33 -8.87
N GLY A 98 -5.38 3.49 -10.15
CA GLY A 98 -4.43 3.94 -11.18
C GLY A 98 -3.91 5.35 -10.93
N GLU A 99 -4.78 6.27 -10.50
CA GLU A 99 -4.42 7.65 -10.17
C GLU A 99 -3.52 7.71 -8.94
N ILE A 100 -3.82 6.90 -7.92
CA ILE A 100 -2.99 6.76 -6.72
C ILE A 100 -1.59 6.29 -7.10
N TYR A 101 -1.48 5.23 -7.90
CA TYR A 101 -0.18 4.72 -8.34
C TYR A 101 0.59 5.76 -9.17
N ALA A 102 -0.07 6.40 -10.15
CA ALA A 102 0.55 7.41 -10.98
C ALA A 102 1.06 8.60 -10.14
N HIS A 103 0.26 9.08 -9.19
CA HIS A 103 0.64 10.17 -8.30
C HIS A 103 1.86 9.79 -7.45
N LEU A 104 1.80 8.64 -6.76
CA LEU A 104 2.90 8.15 -5.93
C LEU A 104 4.20 8.00 -6.73
N LYS A 105 4.12 7.42 -7.93
CA LYS A 105 5.26 7.25 -8.81
C LYS A 105 5.89 8.60 -9.17
N THR A 106 5.09 9.57 -9.61
CA THR A 106 5.57 10.91 -9.94
C THR A 106 6.23 11.59 -8.75
N ARG A 107 5.59 11.55 -7.57
CA ARG A 107 6.12 12.17 -6.35
C ARG A 107 7.41 11.55 -5.86
N LEU A 108 7.50 10.21 -5.82
CA LEU A 108 8.70 9.51 -5.36
C LEU A 108 9.88 9.73 -6.31
N VAL A 109 9.65 9.63 -7.62
CA VAL A 109 10.71 9.86 -8.62
C VAL A 109 11.19 11.31 -8.59
N ALA A 110 10.28 12.29 -8.50
CA ALA A 110 10.64 13.71 -8.43
C ALA A 110 11.51 14.05 -7.21
N ASN A 111 11.36 13.31 -6.11
CA ASN A 111 12.13 13.47 -4.89
C ASN A 111 13.35 12.52 -4.80
N ASN A 112 13.73 11.86 -5.90
CA ASN A 112 14.84 10.89 -5.97
C ASN A 112 14.70 9.66 -5.05
N PHE A 113 13.48 9.30 -4.67
CA PHE A 113 13.19 8.10 -3.90
C PHE A 113 13.02 6.87 -4.82
N PRO A 114 13.09 5.64 -4.26
CA PRO A 114 12.80 4.43 -5.00
C PRO A 114 11.46 4.50 -5.74
N GLU A 115 11.47 4.15 -7.03
CA GLU A 115 10.25 4.09 -7.83
C GLU A 115 9.34 2.95 -7.34
N PRO A 116 8.06 3.24 -7.04
CA PRO A 116 7.10 2.20 -6.67
C PRO A 116 6.74 1.34 -7.89
N GLN A 117 6.34 0.10 -7.66
CA GLN A 117 5.86 -0.78 -8.73
C GLN A 117 4.47 -1.31 -8.43
N ALA A 118 3.66 -1.51 -9.47
CA ALA A 118 2.32 -2.05 -9.33
C ALA A 118 2.00 -3.14 -10.38
N ILE A 119 1.17 -4.10 -9.99
CA ILE A 119 0.52 -5.06 -10.89
C ILE A 119 -0.97 -5.05 -10.60
N TYR A 120 -1.76 -4.92 -11.66
CA TYR A 120 -3.21 -4.93 -11.64
C TYR A 120 -3.75 -5.23 -13.04
N SER A 121 -5.03 -5.62 -13.13
CA SER A 121 -5.72 -5.72 -14.41
C SER A 121 -6.33 -4.36 -14.80
N PRO A 122 -6.57 -4.10 -16.10
CA PRO A 122 -7.22 -2.87 -16.55
C PRO A 122 -8.58 -2.59 -15.86
N SER A 123 -9.30 -3.65 -15.48
CA SER A 123 -10.58 -3.54 -14.77
C SER A 123 -10.48 -3.02 -13.33
N ILE A 124 -9.28 -3.07 -12.71
CA ILE A 124 -9.06 -2.57 -11.34
C ILE A 124 -8.46 -1.16 -11.37
N ASP A 125 -7.84 -0.74 -12.47
CA ASP A 125 -7.21 0.57 -12.60
C ASP A 125 -8.15 1.73 -12.26
N THR A 126 -9.41 1.62 -12.71
CA THR A 126 -10.47 2.61 -12.49
C THR A 126 -11.29 2.40 -11.22
N LEU A 127 -10.89 1.46 -10.35
CA LEU A 127 -11.59 1.20 -9.10
C LEU A 127 -11.33 2.35 -8.12
N ASP A 128 -12.38 3.09 -7.80
CA ASP A 128 -12.36 4.14 -6.79
C ASP A 128 -12.34 3.53 -5.38
N ILE A 129 -11.42 4.00 -4.53
CA ILE A 129 -11.25 3.48 -3.15
C ILE A 129 -11.60 4.50 -2.06
N GLY A 130 -11.91 5.73 -2.43
CA GLY A 130 -12.25 6.79 -1.49
C GLY A 130 -12.42 8.15 -2.15
N TYR A 131 -12.80 9.15 -1.34
CA TYR A 131 -12.91 10.52 -1.79
C TYR A 131 -11.55 11.19 -1.90
N ASN A 132 -11.42 12.08 -2.88
CA ASN A 132 -10.26 12.93 -3.07
C ASN A 132 -10.37 14.15 -2.13
N LEU A 133 -9.60 14.14 -1.04
CA LEU A 133 -9.66 15.16 0.01
C LEU A 133 -8.86 16.41 -0.36
N ILE A 134 -9.30 17.19 -1.36
CA ILE A 134 -8.65 18.45 -1.74
C ILE A 134 -8.90 19.51 -0.67
N GLY A 135 -7.84 19.95 0.02
CA GLY A 135 -7.85 21.17 0.84
C GLY A 135 -8.74 21.17 2.09
N GLN A 136 -9.26 20.01 2.52
CA GLN A 136 -9.98 19.91 3.78
C GLN A 136 -8.98 19.74 4.92
N SER A 137 -8.70 20.84 5.62
CA SER A 137 -8.10 20.79 6.94
C SER A 137 -9.05 20.03 7.87
N VAL A 138 -8.72 18.77 8.17
CA VAL A 138 -9.25 17.98 9.30
C VAL A 138 -10.73 18.26 9.60
N ILE A 139 -11.64 17.93 8.67
CA ILE A 139 -13.07 17.95 8.98
C ILE A 139 -13.39 16.63 9.68
N SER A 140 -13.73 16.75 10.97
CA SER A 140 -14.28 15.69 11.82
C SER A 140 -15.23 14.76 11.04
N LEU A 141 -14.88 13.48 11.00
CA LEU A 141 -15.67 12.43 10.32
C LEU A 141 -17.13 12.47 10.82
N PRO A 142 -18.13 12.68 9.94
CA PRO A 142 -19.52 12.49 10.31
C PRO A 142 -19.79 11.00 10.62
N ASN A 143 -20.54 10.81 11.70
CA ASN A 143 -20.82 9.54 12.38
C ASN A 143 -21.79 8.63 11.59
N ASN A 144 -21.45 8.30 10.35
CA ASN A 144 -22.18 7.29 9.59
C ASN A 144 -21.23 6.57 8.61
N GLN A 145 -20.52 5.58 9.13
CA GLN A 145 -19.68 4.68 8.34
C GLN A 145 -20.57 3.78 7.46
N PRO A 146 -20.43 3.77 6.12
CA PRO A 146 -20.70 2.55 5.39
C PRO A 146 -19.61 1.55 5.76
N GLU A 147 -20.01 0.36 6.23
CA GLU A 147 -19.09 -0.67 6.65
C GLU A 147 -18.04 -0.96 5.56
N ILE A 148 -16.77 -0.62 5.86
CA ILE A 148 -15.61 -1.04 5.07
C ILE A 148 -15.39 -2.53 5.35
N SER A 149 -16.30 -3.36 4.85
CA SER A 149 -16.31 -4.82 5.03
C SER A 149 -15.34 -5.55 4.10
N THR A 150 -14.32 -4.87 3.58
CA THR A 150 -13.26 -5.48 2.76
C THR A 150 -11.92 -5.30 3.45
N LEU A 151 -11.75 -6.06 4.54
CA LEU A 151 -10.50 -6.68 4.97
C LEU A 151 -9.22 -5.97 4.50
N MET A 152 -8.85 -4.88 5.17
CA MET A 152 -7.53 -4.24 5.14
C MET A 152 -6.51 -5.18 5.81
N ILE A 153 -6.09 -6.25 5.13
CA ILE A 153 -4.97 -7.07 5.62
C ILE A 153 -3.67 -6.28 5.43
N PHE A 154 -3.13 -5.88 6.58
CA PHE A 154 -1.76 -5.40 6.82
C PHE A 154 -1.44 -3.94 6.43
N LEU A 155 -1.89 -2.99 7.25
CA LEU A 155 -1.32 -1.64 7.29
C LEU A 155 -0.86 -1.18 8.69
N HIS A 156 -1.00 -1.99 9.75
CA HIS A 156 -0.76 -1.47 11.12
C HIS A 156 0.17 -2.28 12.04
N ARG A 157 0.74 -3.41 11.63
CA ARG A 157 1.61 -4.20 12.54
C ARG A 157 3.10 -4.22 12.19
N LEU A 158 3.54 -3.47 11.17
CA LEU A 158 4.98 -3.41 10.79
C LEU A 158 5.66 -2.06 11.06
N MET A 159 4.92 -0.99 11.40
CA MET A 159 5.51 0.34 11.66
C MET A 159 6.30 0.45 12.99
N LYS A 160 6.54 -0.65 13.69
CA LYS A 160 7.47 -0.72 14.85
C LYS A 160 8.73 -1.56 14.60
N TYR A 161 8.93 -2.08 13.39
CA TYR A 161 10.16 -2.81 13.09
C TYR A 161 11.09 -1.91 12.32
N GLN A 162 11.95 -1.25 13.10
CA GLN A 162 13.12 -0.54 12.62
C GLN A 162 13.83 -1.37 11.55
N CYS A 163 14.22 -0.66 10.51
CA CYS A 163 15.37 -0.99 9.69
C CYS A 163 16.52 -1.41 10.62
N VAL A 164 16.88 -2.70 10.61
CA VAL A 164 18.18 -3.16 11.08
C VAL A 164 18.82 -3.83 9.88
N ILE A 165 19.80 -3.13 9.31
CA ILE A 165 20.94 -3.74 8.63
C ILE A 165 22.15 -3.24 9.38
#